data_AF-X1CNW8-F1
#
_entry.id   AF-X1CNW8-F1
#
_cell.length_a   1.000
_cell.length_b   1.000
_cell.length_c   1.000
_cell.angle_alpha   90.00
_cell.angle_beta   90.00
_cell.angle_gamma   90.00
#
_symmetry.space_group_name_H-M   'P 1'
#
loop_
_entity.id
_entity.type
_entity.pdbx_description
1 polymer ?
#
loop_
_entity_poly.entity_id
_entity_poly.type
_entity_poly.pdbx_seq_one_letter_code
_entity_poly.pdbx_strand_id
1 'polypeptide(L)'
;AGTISYEEIQHYYKMAYVFTIASTTETFGIVTIEALASGVPVLAIKAPGAVDILTDGLDGLLVDNDVKKFANALEKIIREPELRAKLSRGALKTSEKYSIDTVSERMLNLYREVIEIKKSKSKEKKNFIKDILSINYEGKIKNEK
;
A
#
# COMPACT_ATOMS: atom_id res chain seq x y z
N ALA A 1 21.23 -11.87 16.31
CA ALA A 1 20.17 -11.59 17.30
C ALA A 1 19.21 -10.57 16.69
N GLY A 2 17.90 -10.72 16.86
CA GLY A 2 16.89 -9.80 16.30
C GLY A 2 15.75 -10.46 15.50
N THR A 3 15.76 -11.78 15.35
CA THR A 3 14.65 -12.51 14.73
C THR A 3 13.64 -12.90 15.81
N ILE A 4 12.39 -12.51 15.62
CA ILE A 4 11.24 -12.93 16.42
C ILE A 4 10.28 -13.70 15.51
N SER A 5 9.44 -14.56 16.08
CA SER A 5 8.43 -15.26 15.31
C SER A 5 7.37 -14.29 14.77
N TYR A 6 6.70 -14.64 13.67
CA TYR A 6 5.67 -13.78 13.09
C TYR A 6 4.50 -13.59 14.06
N GLU A 7 4.21 -14.62 14.84
CA GLU A 7 3.18 -14.62 15.87
C GLU A 7 3.50 -13.65 17.02
N GLU A 8 4.77 -13.37 17.27
CA GLU A 8 5.20 -12.42 18.30
C GLU A 8 5.20 -10.97 17.82
N ILE A 9 5.40 -10.72 16.52
CA ILE A 9 5.49 -9.36 15.93
C ILE A 9 4.27 -8.50 16.30
N GLN A 10 3.06 -9.08 16.30
CA GLN A 10 1.84 -8.37 16.68
C GLN A 10 1.89 -7.77 18.10
N HIS A 11 2.59 -8.44 19.03
CA HIS A 11 2.73 -7.95 20.40
C HIS A 11 3.64 -6.72 20.44
N TYR A 12 4.72 -6.73 19.65
CA TYR A 12 5.60 -5.58 19.52
C TYR A 12 4.90 -4.38 18.90
N TYR A 13 4.06 -4.59 17.87
CA TYR A 13 3.24 -3.50 17.35
C TYR A 13 2.32 -2.95 18.44
N LYS A 14 1.57 -3.78 19.15
CA LYS A 14 0.65 -3.32 20.21
C LYS A 14 1.35 -2.58 21.37
N MET A 15 2.63 -2.83 21.60
CA MET A 15 3.44 -2.12 22.59
C MET A 15 4.03 -0.81 22.07
N ALA A 16 4.09 -0.60 20.75
CA ALA A 16 4.70 0.55 20.13
C ALA A 16 3.77 1.78 20.16
N TYR A 17 4.35 2.96 20.39
CA TYR A 17 3.62 4.22 20.24
C TYR A 17 3.52 4.70 18.80
N VAL A 18 4.46 4.28 17.96
CA VAL A 18 4.61 4.70 16.56
C VAL A 18 5.46 3.68 15.83
N PHE A 19 5.11 3.40 14.58
CA PHE A 19 5.94 2.64 13.65
C PHE A 19 6.58 3.61 12.66
N THR A 20 7.89 3.47 12.42
CA THR A 20 8.63 4.40 11.56
C THR A 20 9.15 3.69 10.32
N ILE A 21 8.94 4.26 9.14
CA ILE A 21 9.55 3.80 7.90
C ILE A 21 10.25 4.98 7.19
N ALA A 22 11.58 4.92 7.17
CA ALA A 22 12.41 5.94 6.52
C ALA A 22 12.72 5.63 5.05
N SER A 23 12.04 4.63 4.45
CA SER A 23 12.27 4.25 3.06
C SER A 23 11.79 5.34 2.11
N THR A 24 12.58 5.63 1.08
CA THR A 24 12.22 6.55 -0.01
C THR A 24 11.54 5.84 -1.18
N THR A 25 11.46 4.51 -1.14
CA THR A 25 10.70 3.70 -2.10
C THR A 25 10.11 2.49 -1.39
N GLU A 26 8.81 2.28 -1.53
CA GLU A 26 8.14 1.09 -1.02
C GLU A 26 7.29 0.49 -2.14
N THR A 27 7.31 -0.84 -2.27
CA THR A 27 6.56 -1.52 -3.33
C THR A 27 5.11 -1.73 -2.91
N PHE A 28 4.90 -2.23 -1.69
CA PHE A 28 3.55 -2.55 -1.20
C PHE A 28 3.32 -2.25 0.27
N GLY A 29 4.37 -2.21 1.10
CA GLY A 29 4.26 -1.71 2.48
C GLY A 29 3.41 -2.58 3.41
N ILE A 30 3.53 -3.92 3.33
CA ILE A 30 2.80 -4.83 4.23
C ILE A 30 3.04 -4.49 5.70
N VAL A 31 4.29 -4.23 6.08
CA VAL A 31 4.66 -3.87 7.46
C VAL A 31 4.00 -2.56 7.93
N THR A 32 3.71 -1.64 7.00
CA THR A 32 2.94 -0.43 7.26
C THR A 32 1.49 -0.81 7.57
N ILE A 33 0.88 -1.67 6.75
CA ILE A 33 -0.50 -2.14 6.97
C ILE A 33 -0.62 -2.92 8.28
N GLU A 34 0.35 -3.76 8.64
CA GLU A 34 0.40 -4.50 9.89
C GLU A 34 0.45 -3.58 11.12
N ALA A 35 1.27 -2.52 11.05
CA ALA A 35 1.30 -1.49 12.08
C ALA A 35 -0.06 -0.78 12.21
N LEU A 36 -0.66 -0.38 11.08
CA LEU A 36 -1.97 0.27 11.06
C LEU A 36 -3.07 -0.62 11.63
N ALA A 37 -3.09 -1.90 11.25
CA ALA A 37 -4.02 -2.91 11.76
C ALA A 37 -3.86 -3.17 13.26
N SER A 38 -2.66 -2.96 13.79
CA SER A 38 -2.38 -3.00 15.22
C SER A 38 -2.78 -1.71 15.96
N GLY A 39 -3.35 -0.73 15.25
CA GLY A 39 -3.72 0.58 15.79
C GLY A 39 -2.52 1.49 16.05
N VAL A 40 -1.36 1.17 15.50
CA VAL A 40 -0.14 1.95 15.66
C VAL A 40 -0.07 2.99 14.53
N PRO A 41 0.02 4.28 14.85
CA PRO A 41 0.19 5.29 13.82
C PRO A 41 1.58 5.18 13.17
N VAL A 42 1.66 5.55 11.89
CA VAL A 42 2.90 5.43 11.12
C VAL A 42 3.54 6.80 10.89
N LEU A 43 4.84 6.91 11.09
CA LEU A 43 5.66 8.04 10.62
C LEU A 43 6.48 7.58 9.42
N ALA A 44 6.27 8.20 8.27
CA ALA A 44 6.92 7.80 7.03
C ALA A 44 7.53 8.99 6.27
N ILE A 45 8.56 8.70 5.47
CA ILE A 45 8.98 9.64 4.43
C ILE A 45 7.88 9.74 3.38
N LYS A 46 7.58 10.97 2.95
CA LYS A 46 6.63 11.28 1.89
C LYS A 46 7.20 10.82 0.54
N ALA A 47 7.01 9.54 0.26
CA ALA A 47 7.54 8.84 -0.90
C ALA A 47 6.49 7.91 -1.53
N PRO A 48 6.66 7.51 -2.80
CA PRO A 48 5.82 6.49 -3.44
C PRO A 48 5.74 5.20 -2.60
N GLY A 49 4.57 4.56 -2.58
CA GLY A 49 4.25 3.44 -1.71
C GLY A 49 3.73 3.88 -0.34
N ALA A 50 4.43 4.78 0.35
CA ALA A 50 3.97 5.30 1.64
C ALA A 50 2.74 6.20 1.48
N VAL A 51 2.75 7.12 0.51
CA VAL A 51 1.62 8.02 0.23
C VAL A 51 0.41 7.34 -0.40
N ASP A 52 0.58 6.11 -0.92
CA ASP A 52 -0.51 5.31 -1.49
C ASP A 52 -1.32 4.60 -0.40
N ILE A 53 -0.75 4.47 0.81
CA ILE A 53 -1.36 3.81 1.97
C ILE A 53 -1.79 4.83 3.02
N LEU A 54 -0.91 5.79 3.31
CA LEU A 54 -1.06 6.73 4.43
C LEU A 54 -1.72 8.04 4.00
N THR A 55 -2.55 8.58 4.88
CA THR A 55 -3.14 9.90 4.79
C THR A 55 -2.58 10.79 5.89
N ASP A 56 -1.79 11.80 5.52
CA ASP A 56 -1.11 12.69 6.46
C ASP A 56 -2.07 13.33 7.48
N GLY A 57 -1.74 13.20 8.76
CA GLY A 57 -2.52 13.73 9.88
C GLY A 57 -3.78 12.94 10.23
N LEU A 58 -4.08 11.85 9.51
CA LEU A 58 -5.21 10.95 9.78
C LEU A 58 -4.74 9.65 10.43
N ASP A 59 -3.91 8.87 9.75
CA ASP A 59 -3.43 7.53 10.15
C ASP A 59 -1.93 7.49 10.47
N GLY A 60 -1.25 8.60 10.19
CA GLY A 60 0.17 8.77 10.36
C GLY A 60 0.61 10.21 10.08
N LEU A 61 1.92 10.42 10.08
CA LEU A 61 2.53 11.66 9.60
C LEU A 61 3.46 11.34 8.42
N LEU A 62 3.36 12.15 7.36
CA LEU A 62 4.22 12.08 6.19
C LEU A 62 5.15 13.30 6.18
N VAL A 63 6.45 13.06 6.19
CA VAL A 63 7.46 14.14 6.22
C VAL A 63 8.38 14.07 5.01
N ASP A 64 8.89 15.21 4.56
CA ASP A 64 9.94 15.21 3.54
C ASP A 64 11.18 14.46 4.03
N ASN A 65 12.05 14.02 3.11
CA ASN A 65 13.32 13.36 3.42
C ASN A 65 14.34 14.33 4.06
N ASP A 66 14.08 14.68 5.32
CA ASP A 66 14.85 15.57 6.16
C ASP A 66 14.87 15.02 7.59
N VAL A 67 16.07 14.79 8.10
CA VAL A 67 16.30 14.18 9.43
C VAL A 67 15.68 15.01 10.55
N LYS A 68 15.73 16.34 10.48
CA LYS A 68 15.19 17.22 11.52
C LYS A 68 13.66 17.18 11.50
N LYS A 69 13.05 17.20 10.32
CA LYS A 69 11.59 17.05 10.18
C LYS A 69 11.12 15.71 10.71
N PHE A 70 11.83 14.63 10.40
CA PHE A 70 11.52 13.29 10.89
C PHE A 70 11.60 13.20 12.41
N ALA A 71 12.70 13.69 13.00
CA ALA A 71 12.88 13.70 14.44
C ALA A 71 11.80 14.53 15.16
N ASN A 72 11.48 15.72 14.65
CA ASN A 72 10.44 16.58 15.22
C ASN A 72 9.05 15.92 15.14
N ALA A 73 8.72 15.26 14.04
CA ALA A 73 7.47 14.54 13.89
C ALA A 73 7.38 13.34 14.83
N LEU A 74 8.48 12.59 14.99
CA LEU A 74 8.57 11.49 15.94
C LEU A 74 8.35 11.98 17.39
N GLU A 75 9.05 13.05 17.78
CA GLU A 75 8.90 13.68 19.09
C GLU A 75 7.45 14.13 19.31
N LYS A 76 6.81 14.73 18.29
CA LYS A 76 5.42 15.14 18.35
C LYS A 76 4.48 13.98 18.68
N ILE A 77 4.59 12.86 17.96
CA ILE A 77 3.76 11.66 18.20
C ILE A 77 3.99 11.09 19.61
N ILE A 78 5.23 11.14 20.11
CA ILE A 78 5.58 10.63 21.44
C ILE A 78 5.02 11.53 22.55
N ARG A 79 5.15 12.86 22.41
CA ARG A 79 4.82 13.83 23.46
C ARG A 79 3.36 14.27 23.48
N GLU A 80 2.65 14.20 22.37
CA GLU A 80 1.25 14.62 22.27
C GLU A 80 0.30 13.41 22.28
N PRO A 81 -0.17 12.96 23.46
CA PRO A 81 -1.01 11.75 23.57
C PRO A 81 -2.33 11.87 22.81
N GLU A 82 -2.91 13.07 22.74
CA GLU A 82 -4.15 13.30 21.98
C GLU A 82 -3.95 13.14 20.47
N LEU A 83 -2.84 13.67 19.95
CA LEU A 83 -2.45 13.47 18.55
C LEU A 83 -2.26 11.97 18.28
N ARG A 84 -1.50 11.27 19.12
CA ARG A 84 -1.27 9.83 18.97
C ARG A 84 -2.59 9.05 18.99
N ALA A 85 -3.50 9.37 19.91
CA ALA A 85 -4.80 8.71 19.99
C ALA A 85 -5.67 8.99 18.75
N LYS A 86 -5.62 10.21 18.19
CA LYS A 86 -6.28 10.55 16.93
C LYS A 86 -5.71 9.72 15.78
N LEU A 87 -4.39 9.69 15.63
CA LEU A 87 -3.72 8.95 14.57
C LEU A 87 -3.96 7.44 14.68
N SER A 88 -3.97 6.89 15.90
CA SER A 88 -4.26 5.48 16.18
C SER A 88 -5.67 5.07 15.72
N ARG A 89 -6.68 5.91 15.97
CA ARG A 89 -8.04 5.67 15.43
C ARG A 89 -8.08 5.71 13.90
N GLY A 90 -7.35 6.65 13.31
CA GLY A 90 -7.22 6.71 11.85
C GLY A 90 -6.49 5.51 11.28
N ALA A 91 -5.47 5.00 11.99
CA ALA A 91 -4.71 3.84 11.60
C ALA A 91 -5.58 2.59 11.47
N LEU A 92 -6.41 2.31 12.50
CA LEU A 92 -7.39 1.22 12.45
C LEU A 92 -8.35 1.39 11.25
N LYS A 93 -8.91 2.59 11.08
CA LYS A 93 -9.83 2.88 9.96
C LYS A 93 -9.18 2.71 8.59
N THR A 94 -7.92 3.10 8.43
CA THR A 94 -7.20 2.92 7.17
C THR A 94 -6.92 1.45 6.92
N SER A 95 -6.57 0.67 7.95
CA SER A 95 -6.28 -0.76 7.84
C SER A 95 -7.46 -1.60 7.32
N GLU A 96 -8.70 -1.21 7.63
CA GLU A 96 -9.91 -1.90 7.19
C GLU A 96 -9.98 -2.03 5.66
N LYS A 97 -9.49 -1.02 4.92
CA LYS A 97 -9.45 -1.00 3.44
C LYS A 97 -8.57 -2.12 2.85
N TYR A 98 -7.63 -2.63 3.65
CA TYR A 98 -6.66 -3.65 3.27
C TYR A 98 -6.95 -5.01 3.89
N SER A 99 -8.06 -5.15 4.62
CA SER A 99 -8.53 -6.46 5.11
C SER A 99 -8.72 -7.44 3.95
N ILE A 100 -8.44 -8.72 4.21
CA ILE A 100 -8.57 -9.77 3.19
C ILE A 100 -9.99 -9.83 2.62
N ASP A 101 -11.01 -9.60 3.46
CA ASP A 101 -12.40 -9.58 3.04
C ASP A 101 -12.67 -8.42 2.07
N THR A 102 -12.25 -7.21 2.42
CA THR A 102 -12.45 -6.01 1.58
C THR A 102 -11.72 -6.13 0.25
N VAL A 103 -10.48 -6.60 0.27
CA VAL A 103 -9.67 -6.76 -0.95
C VAL A 103 -10.26 -7.85 -1.85
N SER A 104 -10.65 -8.99 -1.27
CA SER A 104 -11.22 -10.11 -2.02
C SER A 104 -12.55 -9.73 -2.69
N GLU A 105 -13.41 -8.99 -1.98
CA GLU A 105 -14.68 -8.53 -2.53
C GLU A 105 -14.48 -7.53 -3.68
N ARG A 106 -13.57 -6.56 -3.52
CA ARG A 106 -13.21 -5.62 -4.60
C ARG A 106 -12.68 -6.34 -5.83
N MET A 107 -11.81 -7.33 -5.63
CA MET A 107 -11.23 -8.13 -6.71
C MET A 107 -12.30 -8.96 -7.43
N LEU A 108 -13.21 -9.59 -6.68
CA LEU A 108 -14.32 -10.36 -7.24
C LEU A 108 -15.27 -9.49 -8.07
N ASN A 109 -15.59 -8.29 -7.58
CA ASN A 109 -16.44 -7.34 -8.29
C ASN A 109 -15.78 -6.86 -9.59
N LEU A 110 -14.49 -6.57 -9.57
CA LEU A 110 -13.73 -6.25 -10.78
C LEU A 110 -13.76 -7.39 -11.80
N TYR A 111 -13.59 -8.64 -11.36
CA TYR A 111 -13.68 -9.79 -12.25
C TYR A 111 -15.06 -9.94 -12.89
N ARG A 112 -16.14 -9.74 -12.12
CA ARG A 112 -17.51 -9.73 -12.65
C ARG A 112 -17.69 -8.65 -13.71
N GLU A 113 -17.23 -7.43 -13.44
CA GLU A 113 -17.31 -6.30 -14.39
C GLU A 113 -16.57 -6.60 -15.69
N VAL A 114 -15.33 -7.08 -15.61
CA VAL A 114 -14.50 -7.40 -16.79
C VAL A 114 -15.13 -8.53 -17.63
N ILE A 115 -15.76 -9.51 -16.99
CA ILE A 115 -16.49 -10.59 -17.69
C ILE A 115 -17.67 -10.02 -18.49
N GLU A 116 -18.44 -9.09 -17.92
CA GLU A 116 -19.57 -8.46 -18.61
C GLU A 116 -19.11 -7.57 -19.78
N ILE A 117 -18.02 -6.81 -19.60
CA ILE A 117 -17.39 -6.05 -20.68
C ILE A 117 -16.95 -6.96 -21.83
N LYS A 118 -16.39 -8.13 -21.51
CA LYS A 118 -15.96 -9.10 -22.53
C LYS A 118 -17.13 -9.69 -23.32
N LYS A 119 -18.26 -9.99 -22.67
CA LYS A 119 -19.47 -10.49 -23.34
C LYS A 119 -19.99 -9.45 -24.35
N SER A 120 -19.99 -8.17 -24.00
CA SER A 120 -20.51 -7.09 -24.85
C SER A 120 -19.63 -6.71 -26.04
N LYS A 121 -18.30 -6.97 -26.02
CA LYS A 121 -17.36 -6.62 -27.10
C LYS A 121 -16.68 -7.86 -27.71
N SER A 122 -17.26 -8.44 -28.76
CA SER A 122 -16.87 -9.80 -29.20
C SER A 122 -16.22 -9.99 -30.59
N LYS A 123 -15.91 -8.97 -31.43
CA LYS A 123 -15.21 -9.24 -32.71
C LYS A 123 -14.00 -8.36 -33.09
N GLU A 124 -14.01 -7.04 -32.93
CA GLU A 124 -12.92 -6.19 -33.49
C GLU A 124 -11.56 -6.31 -32.77
N LYS A 125 -11.51 -6.45 -31.44
CA LYS A 125 -10.25 -6.43 -30.66
C LYS A 125 -9.35 -7.66 -30.84
N LYS A 126 -9.88 -8.79 -31.36
CA LYS A 126 -9.13 -10.04 -31.51
C LYS A 126 -8.04 -9.97 -32.59
N ASN A 127 -8.21 -9.09 -33.58
CA ASN A 127 -7.25 -8.94 -34.67
C ASN A 127 -6.02 -8.14 -34.20
N PHE A 128 -6.23 -6.98 -33.56
CA PHE A 128 -5.15 -6.11 -33.08
C PHE A 128 -4.15 -6.78 -32.11
N ILE A 129 -4.63 -7.56 -31.14
CA ILE A 129 -3.72 -8.25 -30.19
C ILE A 129 -2.93 -9.35 -30.89
N LYS A 130 -3.55 -10.06 -31.84
CA LYS A 130 -2.83 -11.06 -32.65
C LYS A 130 -1.74 -10.39 -33.50
N ASP A 131 -2.04 -9.22 -34.06
CA ASP A 131 -1.09 -8.46 -34.87
C ASP A 131 0.10 -8.01 -34.01
N ILE A 132 -0.12 -7.48 -32.81
CA ILE A 132 0.97 -7.14 -31.86
C ILE A 132 1.80 -8.36 -31.47
N LEU A 133 1.16 -9.48 -31.11
CA LEU A 133 1.88 -10.69 -30.67
C LEU A 133 2.62 -11.40 -31.83
N SER A 134 2.27 -11.07 -33.08
CA SER A 134 2.96 -11.54 -34.26
C SER A 134 4.26 -10.79 -34.55
N ILE A 135 4.49 -9.65 -33.90
CA ILE A 135 5.71 -8.85 -34.03
C ILE A 135 6.82 -9.46 -33.15
N ASN A 136 8.00 -9.67 -33.74
CA ASN A 136 9.19 -10.11 -33.01
C ASN A 136 9.88 -8.92 -32.31
N TYR A 137 10.93 -9.19 -31.51
CA TYR A 137 11.64 -8.14 -30.75
C TYR A 137 12.34 -7.10 -31.66
N GLU A 138 12.50 -7.38 -32.96
CA GLU A 138 13.05 -6.46 -33.97
C GLU A 138 11.96 -5.62 -34.66
N GLY A 139 10.69 -5.76 -34.26
CA GLY A 139 9.58 -5.03 -34.87
C GLY A 139 9.07 -5.65 -36.18
N LYS A 140 9.49 -6.87 -36.56
CA LYS A 140 9.04 -7.55 -37.79
C LYS A 140 7.93 -8.56 -37.52
N ILE A 141 6.95 -8.64 -38.41
CA ILE A 141 5.88 -9.63 -38.35
C ILE A 141 6.46 -11.02 -38.69
N LYS A 142 6.23 -12.02 -37.84
CA LYS A 142 6.81 -13.38 -37.92
C LYS A 142 6.57 -14.16 -39.23
N ASN A 143 5.74 -13.64 -40.15
CA ASN A 143 5.33 -14.32 -41.39
C ASN A 143 5.59 -13.53 -42.69
N GLU A 144 6.32 -12.42 -42.67
CA GLU A 144 6.77 -11.77 -43.92
C GLU A 144 8.08 -12.43 -44.40
N LYS A 145 8.03 -13.07 -45.56
CA LYS A 145 9.20 -13.53 -46.32
C LYS A 145 9.86 -12.36 -47.03
#